data_AF-A0A645J909-F1
#
_entry.id   AF-A0A645J909-F1
#
_cell.length_a   1.000
_cell.length_b   1.000
_cell.length_c   1.000
_cell.angle_alpha   90.00
_cell.angle_beta   90.00
_cell.angle_gamma   90.00
#
_symmetry.space_group_name_H-M   'P 1'
#
loop_
_entity.id
_entity.type
_entity.pdbx_description
1 polymer ?
#
loop_
_entity_poly.entity_id
_entity_poly.type
_entity_poly.pdbx_seq_one_letter_code
_entity_poly.pdbx_strand_id
1 'polypeptide(L)' 'MFADVKPEETLVLNRSNGLVKNLLDMSEKEEKKEDVEMLSRHVYDLALMSHRPLTSEEMTSFIDRSNILLEKLSSLEAGR' A
#
# COMPACT_ATOMS: atom_id res chain seq x y z
N MET A 1 -10.60 26.02 -17.90
CA MET A 1 -10.67 25.07 -16.77
C MET A 1 -9.64 23.99 -17.05
N PHE A 2 -8.44 24.11 -16.50
CA PHE A 2 -7.42 23.05 -16.59
C PHE A 2 -7.64 22.16 -15.38
N ALA A 3 -8.42 21.09 -15.58
CA ALA A 3 -8.66 20.10 -14.55
C ALA A 3 -7.33 19.38 -14.26
N ASP A 4 -6.85 19.52 -13.02
CA ASP A 4 -6.07 18.54 -12.25
C ASP A 4 -5.23 17.55 -13.08
N VAL A 5 -4.15 18.01 -13.71
CA VAL A 5 -3.14 17.09 -14.25
C VAL A 5 -2.26 16.68 -13.08
N LYS A 6 -2.52 15.50 -12.51
CA LYS A 6 -1.60 14.90 -11.55
C LYS A 6 -0.24 14.69 -12.23
N PRO A 7 0.88 15.02 -11.56
CA PRO A 7 2.20 14.83 -12.14
C PRO A 7 2.43 13.36 -12.49
N GLU A 8 3.17 13.10 -13.57
CA GLU A 8 3.63 11.74 -13.87
C GLU A 8 4.66 11.31 -12.81
N GLU A 9 4.37 10.22 -12.12
CA GLU A 9 5.22 9.65 -11.08
C GLU A 9 5.64 8.23 -11.48
N THR A 10 6.93 7.89 -11.29
CA THR A 10 7.44 6.53 -11.54
C THR A 10 7.78 5.86 -10.21
N LEU A 11 7.07 4.79 -9.88
CA LEU A 11 7.35 3.96 -8.71
C LEU A 11 8.41 2.90 -9.03
N VAL A 12 9.58 3.00 -8.41
CA VAL A 12 10.65 1.99 -8.53
C VAL A 12 10.56 1.01 -7.36
N LEU A 13 10.34 -0.27 -7.67
CA LEU A 13 10.21 -1.34 -6.67
C LEU A 13 11.44 -2.25 -6.64
N ASN A 14 11.94 -2.52 -5.44
CA ASN A 14 12.99 -3.50 -5.21
C ASN A 14 12.41 -4.92 -5.19
N ARG A 15 12.59 -5.68 -6.27
CA ARG A 15 12.13 -7.08 -6.38
C ARG A 15 12.79 -8.04 -5.39
N SER A 16 13.93 -7.66 -4.80
CA SER A 16 14.59 -8.45 -3.76
C SER A 16 13.98 -8.24 -2.37
N ASN A 17 13.05 -7.29 -2.21
CA ASN A 17 12.33 -7.08 -0.95
C ASN A 17 11.26 -8.16 -0.76
N GLY A 18 11.23 -8.80 0.42
CA GLY A 18 10.28 -9.87 0.72
C GLY A 18 8.81 -9.46 0.58
N LEU A 19 8.46 -8.22 0.94
CA LEU A 19 7.10 -7.69 0.78
C LEU A 19 6.71 -7.58 -0.69
N VAL A 20 7.59 -7.02 -1.53
CA VAL A 20 7.36 -6.86 -2.98
C VAL A 20 7.22 -8.21 -3.65
N LYS A 21 8.06 -9.19 -3.28
CA LYS A 21 7.97 -10.54 -3.81
C LYS A 21 6.63 -11.20 -3.45
N ASN A 22 6.24 -11.17 -2.17
CA ASN A 22 4.97 -11.73 -1.71
C ASN A 22 3.76 -11.06 -2.39
N LEU A 23 3.82 -9.74 -2.60
CA LEU A 23 2.79 -9.00 -3.32
C LEU A 23 2.62 -9.50 -4.76
N LEU A 24 3.73 -9.75 -5.47
CA LEU A 24 3.70 -10.30 -6.83
C LEU A 24 3.08 -11.71 -6.84
N ASP A 25 3.52 -12.60 -5.94
CA ASP A 25 2.98 -13.96 -5.83
C ASP A 25 1.48 -13.96 -5.43
N MET A 26 1.05 -13.00 -4.61
CA MET A 26 -0.35 -12.83 -4.21
C MET A 26 -1.22 -12.26 -5.35
N SER A 27 -0.64 -11.41 -6.20
CA SER A 27 -1.37 -10.76 -7.31
C SER A 27 -1.89 -11.73 -8.37
N GLU A 28 -1.30 -12.92 -8.45
CA GLU A 28 -1.75 -13.99 -9.35
C GLU A 28 -3.03 -14.69 -8.85
N LYS A 29 -3.45 -14.45 -7.61
CA LYS A 29 -4.61 -15.11 -6.98
C LYS A 29 -5.78 -14.14 -6.87
N GLU A 30 -6.87 -14.43 -7.56
CA GLU A 30 -8.05 -13.54 -7.56
C GLU A 30 -8.67 -13.36 -6.18
N GLU A 31 -8.62 -14.38 -5.33
CA GLU A 31 -9.13 -14.33 -3.94
C GLU A 31 -8.38 -13.33 -3.04
N LYS A 32 -7.20 -12.85 -3.47
CA LYS A 32 -6.35 -11.93 -2.69
C LYS A 32 -6.27 -10.53 -3.29
N LYS A 33 -7.06 -10.23 -4.33
CA LYS A 33 -7.01 -8.93 -5.04
C LYS A 33 -7.17 -7.74 -4.09
N GLU A 34 -8.11 -7.80 -3.15
CA GLU A 34 -8.36 -6.70 -2.20
C GLU A 34 -7.16 -6.48 -1.26
N ASP A 35 -6.55 -7.56 -0.75
CA ASP A 35 -5.35 -7.48 0.09
C ASP A 35 -4.14 -6.95 -0.70
N VAL A 36 -3.97 -7.40 -1.93
CA VAL A 36 -2.91 -6.94 -2.85
C VAL A 36 -3.07 -5.45 -3.14
N GLU A 37 -4.29 -4.99 -3.43
CA GLU A 37 -4.57 -3.57 -3.69
C GLU A 37 -4.27 -2.72 -2.45
N MET A 38 -4.71 -3.15 -1.26
CA MET A 38 -4.48 -2.45 0.00
C MET A 38 -2.98 -2.33 0.32
N LEU A 39 -2.24 -3.43 0.22
CA LEU A 39 -0.80 -3.47 0.46
C LEU A 39 -0.04 -2.64 -0.60
N SER A 40 -0.45 -2.69 -1.87
CA SER A 40 0.19 -1.92 -2.93
C SER A 40 0.02 -0.41 -2.71
N ARG A 41 -1.17 0.04 -2.29
CA ARG A 41 -1.41 1.44 -1.91
C ARG A 41 -0.55 1.84 -0.72
N HIS A 42 -0.44 0.99 0.29
CA HIS A 42 0.40 1.27 1.46
C HIS A 42 1.89 1.38 1.09
N VAL A 43 2.41 0.49 0.23
CA VAL A 43 3.79 0.59 -0.30
C VAL A 43 3.98 1.87 -1.10
N TYR A 44 2.97 2.29 -1.87
CA TYR A 44 3.00 3.55 -2.60
C TYR A 44 3.07 4.76 -1.66
N ASP A 45 2.27 4.78 -0.59
CA ASP A 45 2.31 5.84 0.42
C ASP A 45 3.70 5.93 1.07
N LEU A 46 4.31 4.79 1.41
CA LEU A 46 5.66 4.74 1.99
C LEU A 46 6.72 5.29 1.02
N ALA A 47 6.59 4.98 -0.27
CA ALA A 47 7.46 5.54 -1.30
C ALA A 47 7.26 7.05 -1.41
N LEU A 48 6.01 7.53 -1.46
CA LEU A 48 5.69 8.95 -1.49
C LEU A 48 6.25 9.70 -0.28
N MET A 49 6.11 9.15 0.93
CA MET A 49 6.65 9.71 2.17
C MET A 49 8.16 9.92 2.13
N SER A 50 8.88 9.10 1.36
CA SER A 50 10.33 9.24 1.16
C SER A 50 10.69 10.41 0.25
N HIS A 51 9.75 10.89 -0.57
CA HIS A 51 9.94 12.00 -1.51
C HIS A 51 9.30 13.31 -1.02
N ARG A 52 8.14 13.24 -0.38
CA ARG A 52 7.39 14.39 0.13
C ARG A 52 6.51 14.00 1.32
N PRO A 53 6.12 14.95 2.19
CA PRO A 53 5.03 14.69 3.13
C PRO A 53 3.73 14.38 2.38
N LEU A 54 2.93 13.49 2.97
CA LEU A 54 1.56 13.23 2.51
C LEU A 54 0.67 14.44 2.80
N THR A 55 -0.34 14.66 1.96
CA THR A 55 -1.41 15.60 2.27
C THR A 55 -2.26 15.09 3.43
N SER A 56 -3.10 15.94 4.02
CA SER A 56 -3.99 15.53 5.12
C SER A 56 -4.91 14.37 4.73
N GLU A 57 -5.39 14.34 3.49
CA GLU A 57 -6.28 13.28 2.97
C GLU A 57 -5.52 11.97 2.73
N GLU A 58 -4.32 12.05 2.13
CA GLU A 58 -3.43 10.90 1.93
C GLU A 58 -3.00 10.31 3.29
N MET A 59 -2.69 11.17 4.26
CA MET A 59 -2.29 10.76 5.60
C MET A 59 -3.42 10.04 6.34
N THR A 60 -4.64 10.60 6.29
CA THR A 60 -5.83 9.94 6.87
C THR A 60 -6.04 8.56 6.25
N SER A 61 -6.01 8.49 4.91
CA SER A 61 -6.15 7.24 4.17
C SER A 61 -5.07 6.21 4.51
N PHE A 62 -3.83 6.66 4.74
CA PHE A 62 -2.72 5.80 5.15
C PHE A 62 -2.92 5.27 6.58
N ILE A 63 -3.36 6.11 7.52
CA ILE A 63 -3.64 5.71 8.90
C ILE A 63 -4.78 4.69 8.94
N ASP A 64 -5.86 4.93 8.20
CA ASP A 64 -6.99 4.00 8.12
C ASP A 64 -6.56 2.64 7.57
N ARG A 65 -5.78 2.63 6.47
CA ARG A 65 -5.17 1.39 5.95
C ARG A 65 -4.27 0.71 6.98
N SER A 66 -3.48 1.48 7.73
CA SER A 66 -2.56 0.94 8.73
C SER A 66 -3.32 0.24 9.85
N ASN A 67 -4.42 0.82 10.33
CA ASN A 67 -5.27 0.19 11.35
C ASN A 67 -5.85 -1.14 10.85
N ILE A 68 -6.39 -1.18 9.63
CA ILE A 68 -6.93 -2.41 9.05
C ILE A 68 -5.85 -3.50 8.92
N LEU A 69 -4.65 -3.12 8.46
CA LEU A 69 -3.53 -4.07 8.34
C LEU A 69 -3.09 -4.61 9.71
N LEU A 70 -3.03 -3.75 10.73
CA LEU A 70 -2.68 -4.14 12.10
C LEU A 70 -3.76 -5.01 12.75
N GLU A 71 -5.04 -4.75 12.49
CA GLU A 71 -6.15 -5.61 12.93
C GLU A 71 -6.11 -7.00 12.27
N LYS A 72 -5.82 -7.06 10.96
CA LYS A 72 -5.60 -8.33 10.26
C LYS A 72 -4.41 -9.08 10.87
N LEU A 73 -3.31 -8.40 11.15
CA LEU A 73 -2.14 -9.03 11.78
C LEU A 73 -2.45 -9.54 13.20
N SER A 74 -3.13 -8.73 14.02
CA SER A 74 -3.44 -9.11 15.40
C SER A 74 -4.44 -10.25 15.47
N SER A 75 -5.43 -10.31 14.57
CA SER A 75 -6.38 -11.43 14.48
C SER A 75 -5.72 -12.74 14.02
N LEU A 76 -4.73 -12.68 13.13
CA LEU A 76 -3.95 -13.85 12.70
C LEU A 76 -3.11 -14.43 13.86
N GLU A 77 -2.51 -13.56 14.69
CA GLU A 77 -1.70 -14.00 15.84
C GLU A 77 -2.56 -14.39 17.05
N ALA A 78 -3.74 -13.77 17.25
CA ALA A 78 -4.67 -14.15 18.33
C ALA A 78 -5.35 -15.51 18.11
N GLY A 79 -5.35 -16.00 16.87
CA GLY A 79 -5.85 -17.34 16.51
C GLY A 79 -4.80 -18.46 16.59
N ARG A 80 -3.55 -18.16 16.99
CA ARG A 80 -2.47 -19.12 17.24
C ARG A 80 -2.33 -19.42 18.73
#